data_AF-A0A9J6H318-F1
#
_entry.id   AF-A0A9J6H318-F1
#
_cell.length_a   1.000
_cell.length_b   1.000
_cell.length_c   1.000
_cell.angle_alpha   90.00
_cell.angle_beta   90.00
_cell.angle_gamma   90.00
#
_symmetry.space_group_name_H-M   'P 1'
#
loop_
_entity.id
_entity.type
_entity.pdbx_description
1 polymer ?
#
loop_
_entity_poly.entity_id
_entity_poly.type
_entity_poly.pdbx_seq_one_letter_code
_entity_poly.pdbx_strand_id
1 'polypeptide(L)'
;MLAITKPFMKSKLIQRFHLLGYNVEKLRGLVPGDLIPEANGGTYQSYDYDETERELHSRAGFFREMDDYGYRNAKKRPSKLITTFLAA
;
A
#
# COMPACT_ATOMS: atom_id res chain seq x y z
N MET A 1 -16.95 5.76 -8.69
CA MET A 1 -15.83 5.69 -7.72
C MET A 1 -14.64 6.56 -8.12
N LEU A 2 -13.91 6.29 -9.22
CA LEU A 2 -12.69 7.05 -9.57
C LEU A 2 -12.90 8.57 -9.69
N ALA A 3 -13.99 9.03 -10.31
CA ALA A 3 -14.28 10.45 -10.46
C ALA A 3 -14.44 11.19 -9.11
N ILE A 4 -14.87 10.48 -8.07
CA ILE A 4 -15.05 11.01 -6.72
C ILE A 4 -13.71 11.03 -5.97
N THR A 5 -12.85 10.03 -6.19
CA THR A 5 -11.56 9.92 -5.50
C THR A 5 -10.45 10.76 -6.14
N LYS A 6 -10.49 10.96 -7.47
CA LYS A 6 -9.46 11.66 -8.25
C LYS A 6 -9.10 13.06 -7.72
N PRO A 7 -10.05 13.91 -7.27
CA PRO A 7 -9.72 15.23 -6.72
C PRO A 7 -8.82 15.21 -5.49
N PHE A 8 -8.84 14.11 -4.73
CA PHE A 8 -8.04 13.93 -3.52
C PHE A 8 -6.69 13.26 -3.79
N MET A 9 -6.41 12.85 -5.02
CA MET A 9 -5.16 12.21 -5.41
C MET A 9 -4.14 13.25 -5.88
N LYS A 10 -2.87 13.05 -5.50
CA LYS A 10 -1.77 13.85 -6.04
C LYS A 10 -1.61 13.59 -7.55
N SER A 11 -1.18 14.62 -8.28
CA SER A 11 -0.91 14.53 -9.74
C SER A 11 -0.02 13.35 -10.12
N LYS A 12 1.04 13.10 -9.34
CA LYS A 12 1.93 11.94 -9.51
C LYS A 12 1.22 10.59 -9.42
N LEU A 13 0.22 10.46 -8.56
CA LEU A 13 -0.54 9.22 -8.42
C LEU A 13 -1.51 9.05 -9.59
N ILE A 14 -2.16 10.14 -10.01
CA ILE A 14 -3.05 10.15 -11.18
C ILE A 14 -2.30 9.73 -12.45
N GLN A 15 -1.05 10.17 -12.62
CA GLN A 15 -0.22 9.81 -13.77
C GLN A 15 0.23 8.34 -13.80
N ARG A 16 0.25 7.66 -12.65
CA ARG A 16 0.69 6.26 -12.51
C ARG A 16 -0.45 5.25 -12.56
N PHE A 17 -1.68 5.72 -12.53
CA PHE A 17 -2.86 4.86 -12.53
C PHE A 17 -3.36 4.64 -13.95
N HIS A 18 -3.52 3.38 -14.36
CA HIS A 18 -3.94 2.99 -15.71
C HIS A 18 -5.30 2.28 -15.67
N LEU A 19 -6.25 2.74 -16.49
CA LEU A 19 -7.55 2.10 -16.68
C LEU A 19 -7.52 1.21 -17.93
N LEU A 20 -7.46 -0.10 -17.73
CA LEU A 20 -7.33 -1.08 -18.81
C LEU A 20 -8.69 -1.64 -19.30
N GLY A 21 -9.73 -1.53 -18.46
CA GLY A 21 -11.05 -2.09 -18.75
C GLY A 21 -10.99 -3.62 -18.88
N TYR A 22 -11.73 -4.16 -19.86
CA TYR A 22 -11.73 -5.60 -20.17
C TYR A 22 -10.56 -6.05 -21.05
N ASN A 23 -9.65 -5.14 -21.43
CA ASN A 23 -8.55 -5.47 -22.31
C ASN A 23 -7.32 -5.90 -21.50
N VAL A 24 -7.24 -7.21 -21.25
CA VAL A 24 -6.15 -7.86 -20.51
C VAL A 24 -4.83 -7.79 -21.30
N GLU A 25 -4.86 -7.72 -22.63
CA GLU A 25 -3.63 -7.60 -23.43
C GLU A 25 -2.86 -6.33 -23.14
N LYS A 26 -3.55 -5.22 -22.82
CA LYS A 26 -2.90 -3.97 -22.41
C LYS A 26 -2.09 -4.13 -21.12
N LEU A 27 -2.41 -5.11 -20.27
CA LEU A 27 -1.65 -5.41 -19.06
C LEU A 27 -0.24 -5.93 -19.39
N ARG A 28 -0.11 -6.76 -20.44
CA ARG A 28 1.19 -7.30 -20.90
C ARG A 28 2.16 -6.22 -21.38
N GLY A 29 1.65 -5.08 -21.83
CA GLY A 29 2.47 -3.92 -22.21
C GLY A 29 2.97 -3.10 -21.02
N LEU A 30 2.43 -3.32 -19.83
CA LEU A 30 2.74 -2.56 -18.60
C LEU A 30 3.46 -3.40 -17.56
N VAL A 31 3.20 -4.71 -17.53
CA VAL A 31 3.75 -5.65 -16.55
C VAL A 31 4.39 -6.83 -17.31
N PRO A 32 5.58 -7.29 -16.88
CA PRO A 32 6.19 -8.50 -17.42
C PRO A 32 5.23 -9.70 -17.38
N GLY A 33 5.16 -10.47 -18.47
CA GLY A 33 4.20 -11.57 -18.63
C GLY A 33 4.42 -12.74 -17.68
N ASP A 34 5.62 -12.89 -17.14
CA ASP A 34 6.01 -13.87 -16.13
C ASP A 34 5.45 -13.55 -14.73
N LEU A 35 4.92 -12.35 -14.52
CA LEU A 35 4.23 -11.95 -13.28
C LEU A 35 2.70 -12.00 -13.42
N ILE A 36 2.19 -12.25 -14.63
CA ILE A 36 0.76 -12.30 -14.90
C ILE A 36 0.29 -13.76 -14.76
N PRO A 37 -0.78 -14.04 -14.01
CA PRO A 37 -1.32 -15.39 -13.91
C PRO A 37 -1.69 -15.97 -15.27
N GLU A 38 -1.54 -17.28 -15.45
CA GLU A 38 -1.94 -17.99 -16.68
C GLU A 38 -3.39 -17.68 -17.10
N ALA A 39 -4.31 -17.59 -16.14
CA ALA A 39 -5.72 -17.23 -16.37
C ALA A 39 -5.91 -15.85 -17.02
N ASN A 40 -4.92 -14.97 -16.92
CA ASN A 40 -4.91 -13.64 -17.51
C ASN A 40 -3.89 -13.53 -18.66
N GLY A 41 -3.45 -14.67 -19.20
CA GLY A 41 -2.56 -14.73 -20.36
C GLY A 41 -1.10 -14.46 -20.04
N GLY A 42 -0.63 -14.67 -18.82
CA GLY A 42 0.80 -14.72 -18.54
C GLY A 42 1.32 -16.16 -18.38
N THR A 43 2.45 -16.30 -17.70
CA THR A 43 3.06 -17.59 -17.37
C THR A 43 3.23 -17.78 -15.87
N TYR A 44 2.71 -16.86 -15.05
CA TYR A 44 2.76 -17.00 -13.60
C TYR A 44 1.75 -18.04 -13.14
N GLN A 45 2.14 -18.83 -12.14
CA GLN A 45 1.27 -19.82 -11.53
C GLN A 45 -0.06 -19.20 -11.06
N SER A 46 -1.11 -20.02 -11.05
CA SER A 46 -2.39 -19.57 -10.50
C SER A 46 -2.23 -19.08 -9.07
N TYR A 47 -2.87 -17.97 -8.76
CA TYR A 47 -2.81 -17.35 -7.45
C TYR A 47 -3.73 -18.08 -6.46
N ASP A 48 -3.20 -18.56 -5.35
CA ASP A 48 -3.97 -19.15 -4.25
C ASP A 48 -4.35 -18.05 -3.24
N TYR A 49 -5.65 -17.71 -3.24
CA TYR A 49 -6.20 -16.69 -2.35
C TYR A 49 -6.25 -17.16 -0.90
N ASP A 50 -6.52 -18.45 -0.66
CA ASP A 50 -6.65 -19.02 0.69
C ASP A 50 -5.29 -19.12 1.37
N GLU A 51 -4.24 -19.43 0.60
CA GLU A 51 -2.86 -19.39 1.09
C GLU A 51 -2.43 -17.97 1.48
N THR A 52 -2.73 -16.99 0.62
CA THR A 52 -2.42 -15.58 0.90
C THR A 52 -3.16 -15.09 2.15
N GLU A 53 -4.44 -15.43 2.29
CA GLU A 53 -5.23 -15.07 3.47
C GLU A 53 -4.64 -15.67 4.74
N ARG A 54 -4.30 -16.95 4.74
CA ARG A 54 -3.62 -17.62 5.86
C ARG A 54 -2.29 -16.95 6.20
N GLU A 55 -1.50 -16.58 5.20
CA GLU A 55 -0.23 -15.89 5.39
C GLU A 55 -0.44 -14.53 6.07
N LEU A 56 -1.36 -13.72 5.56
CA LEU A 56 -1.70 -12.41 6.14
C LEU A 56 -2.19 -12.55 7.59
N HIS A 57 -3.05 -13.54 7.87
CA HIS A 57 -3.52 -13.83 9.22
C HIS A 57 -2.40 -14.26 10.17
N SER A 58 -1.45 -15.07 9.70
CA SER A 58 -0.30 -15.48 10.52
C SER A 58 0.55 -14.28 10.97
N ARG A 59 0.52 -13.17 10.20
CA ARG A 59 1.23 -11.92 10.48
C ARG A 59 0.38 -10.91 11.28
N ALA A 60 -0.79 -11.28 11.79
CA ALA A 60 -1.66 -10.38 12.56
C ALA A 60 -0.95 -9.72 13.75
N GLY A 61 -0.03 -10.44 14.41
CA GLY A 61 0.78 -9.88 15.50
C GLY A 61 1.63 -8.68 15.07
N PHE A 62 2.25 -8.74 13.89
CA PHE A 62 3.04 -7.64 13.32
C PHE A 62 2.16 -6.42 13.03
N PHE A 63 0.98 -6.61 12.44
CA PHE A 63 0.07 -5.50 12.17
C PHE A 63 -0.43 -4.82 13.45
N ARG A 64 -0.69 -5.62 14.51
CA ARG A 64 -1.06 -5.09 15.82
C ARG A 64 0.07 -4.30 16.47
N GLU A 65 1.31 -4.77 16.35
CA GLU A 65 2.49 -4.03 16.82
C GLU A 65 2.67 -2.71 16.04
N MET A 66 2.47 -2.70 14.72
CA MET A 66 2.55 -1.47 13.93
C MET A 66 1.54 -0.40 14.37
N ASP A 67 0.36 -0.81 14.85
CA ASP A 67 -0.68 0.09 15.35
C ASP A 67 -0.20 0.95 16.53
N ASP A 68 0.80 0.46 17.29
CA ASP A 68 1.34 1.18 18.44
C ASP A 68 2.22 2.38 18.05
N TYR A 69 2.80 2.38 16.84
CA TYR A 69 3.75 3.40 16.37
C TYR A 69 3.09 4.59 15.66
N GLY A 70 1.76 4.65 15.60
CA GLY A 70 1.02 5.71 14.92
C GLY A 70 0.93 7.04 15.69
N TYR A 71 0.54 8.11 14.99
CA TYR A 71 0.32 9.45 15.55
C TYR A 71 -0.70 9.50 16.70
N ARG A 72 -1.55 8.47 16.82
CA ARG A 72 -2.54 8.31 17.89
C ARG A 72 -1.89 8.14 19.28
N ASN A 73 -0.69 7.56 19.33
CA ASN A 73 0.06 7.28 20.56
C ASN A 73 1.23 8.25 20.80
N ALA A 74 1.34 9.32 20.00
CA ALA A 74 2.41 10.31 20.11
C ALA A 74 2.41 11.15 21.42
N LYS A 75 1.44 10.93 22.32
CA LYS A 75 1.43 11.55 23.65
C LYS A 75 2.10 10.63 24.67
N LYS A 76 3.42 10.80 24.79
CA LYS A 76 4.19 10.88 26.05
C LYS A 76 5.67 11.18 25.76
N ARG A 77 5.96 12.20 24.93
CA ARG A 77 7.28 12.85 24.99
C ARG A 77 7.19 13.91 26.09
N PRO A 78 7.91 13.78 27.22
CA PRO A 78 7.93 14.85 28.22
C PRO A 78 8.51 16.12 27.59
N SER A 79 7.74 17.20 27.67
CA SER A 79 8.07 18.53 27.15
C SER A 79 9.15 19.24 28.00
N LYS A 80 10.28 18.58 28.28
CA LYS A 80 11.41 19.19 28.97
C LYS A 80 12.62 19.13 28.07
N LEU A 81 12.82 20.17 27.25
CA LEU A 81 14.13 20.60 26.72
C LEU A 81 14.02 21.86 25.82
N ILE A 82 13.22 22.87 26.21
CA ILE A 82 13.29 24.21 25.57
C ILE A 82 13.64 25.32 26.59
N THR A 83 13.74 25.03 27.89
CA THR A 83 14.04 26.06 28.91
C THR A 83 15.53 26.18 29.28
N THR A 84 16.48 25.78 28.42
CA THR A 84 17.93 25.89 28.76
C THR A 84 18.72 26.83 27.85
N PHE A 85 18.13 27.38 26.78
CA PHE A 85 18.85 28.28 25.85
C PHE A 85 18.51 29.78 25.96
N LEU A 86 17.78 30.21 27.00
CA LEU A 86 17.41 31.62 27.21
C LEU A 86 17.93 32.22 28.53
N ALA A 87 18.98 31.61 29.12
CA ALA A 87 19.63 32.13 30.34
C ALA A 87 21.17 32.00 30.28
N ALA A 88 21.76 32.32 29.13
CA ALA A 88 23.20 32.55 28.99
C ALA A 88 23.42 33.86 28.22
#